data_AF-A0A0F6SGF6-F1
#
_entry.id   AF-A0A0F6SGF6-F1
#
_cell.length_a   1.000
_cell.length_b   1.000
_cell.length_c   1.000
_cell.angle_alpha   90.00
_cell.angle_beta   90.00
_cell.angle_gamma   90.00
#
_symmetry.space_group_name_H-M   'P 1'
#
loop_
_entity.id
_entity.type
_entity.pdbx_description
1 polymer ?
#
loop_
_entity_poly.entity_id
_entity_poly.type
_entity_poly.pdbx_seq_one_letter_code
_entity_poly.pdbx_strand_id
1 'polypeptide(L)'
;MVGERGAVDGVVWGEPVRGVRFGLRPPPGELEAGSSIALELVCENRGLTPIWVFGFQKGYPRSLRVSPPKPDRPYIRVSFADVNVLHAPDAFVRVMPNESVRTWLDLSFAFDRRGAGAWSIAFAYDAIRGAGGMRAWKAPDDTIAQTGIASIVVSRARSLREAGIDDALEAELDAMLLGGSASTVDRLRQLGRGGGAYAARRFARVLVPGADATLGWKALDALELLGAEGLAAVQAAREDLPHAASALDFAAEWIAFRLGREPAPEHLPFVTMLEQLVHQPDRRGNLVVTWTPHDSPVHGSQRMEIFGNGDRIVVVRPAGQAVPSTRRTLMGAMPMQTLLEALVWSGVWLLRPVRTQGLPDEPRPALEVQLALGEPFTRKIAMWNGEWRHGPAFRLADLLDRLAAAVRPESLPPPR
;
A
#
# COMPACT_ATOMS: atom_id res chain seq x y z
N MET A 1 -9.43 -23.32 44.64
CA MET A 1 -8.47 -22.20 44.45
C MET A 1 -7.50 -22.58 43.35
N VAL A 2 -7.81 -22.20 42.12
CA VAL A 2 -7.00 -22.46 40.93
C VAL A 2 -6.28 -21.15 40.62
N GLY A 3 -4.99 -21.10 40.94
CA GLY A 3 -4.17 -19.90 40.78
C GLY A 3 -3.89 -19.60 39.31
N GLU A 4 -4.03 -18.33 38.95
CA GLU A 4 -3.59 -17.70 37.71
C GLU A 4 -2.12 -18.04 37.39
N ARG A 5 -1.90 -19.11 36.63
CA ARG A 5 -0.62 -19.35 35.94
C ARG A 5 -0.82 -19.04 34.45
N GLY A 6 -0.85 -17.76 34.12
CA GLY A 6 -1.09 -17.32 32.73
C GLY A 6 -0.25 -16.16 32.21
N ALA A 7 0.38 -15.36 33.08
CA ALA A 7 0.92 -14.05 32.68
C ALA A 7 2.44 -13.88 32.91
N VAL A 8 3.23 -14.95 32.91
CA VAL A 8 4.67 -14.84 33.26
C VAL A 8 5.49 -14.07 32.19
N ASP A 9 5.01 -13.97 30.94
CA ASP A 9 5.68 -13.24 29.84
C ASP A 9 4.79 -12.22 29.10
N GLY A 10 3.64 -11.82 29.68
CA GLY A 10 2.68 -10.90 29.05
C GLY A 10 1.99 -11.41 27.78
N VAL A 11 2.20 -12.68 27.39
CA VAL A 11 1.54 -13.32 26.25
C VAL A 11 0.17 -13.84 26.67
N VAL A 12 -0.86 -13.45 25.94
CA VAL A 12 -2.23 -13.95 26.11
C VAL A 12 -2.42 -15.19 25.23
N TRP A 13 -2.21 -16.36 25.82
CA TRP A 13 -2.32 -17.65 25.14
C TRP A 13 -3.77 -18.07 24.92
N GLY A 14 -4.03 -18.69 23.77
CA GLY A 14 -5.26 -19.43 23.54
C GLY A 14 -5.11 -20.92 23.83
N GLU A 15 -6.22 -21.64 23.68
CA GLU A 15 -6.27 -23.08 23.90
C GLU A 15 -5.41 -23.84 22.87
N PRO A 16 -4.67 -24.88 23.29
CA PRO A 16 -3.92 -25.72 22.38
C PRO A 16 -4.85 -26.58 21.52
N VAL A 17 -4.63 -26.55 20.20
CA VAL A 17 -5.32 -27.37 19.21
C VAL A 17 -4.32 -28.34 18.61
N ARG A 18 -4.53 -29.65 18.80
CA ARG A 18 -3.61 -30.71 18.33
C ARG A 18 -2.13 -30.46 18.70
N GLY A 19 -1.90 -30.01 19.92
CA GLY A 19 -0.55 -29.71 20.42
C GLY A 19 0.04 -28.40 19.90
N VAL A 20 -0.68 -27.59 19.13
CA VAL A 20 -0.21 -26.26 18.69
C VAL A 20 -1.05 -25.19 19.37
N ARG A 21 -0.43 -24.12 19.87
CA ARG A 21 -1.16 -22.98 20.43
C ARG A 21 -0.59 -21.66 19.94
N PHE A 22 -1.46 -20.66 19.89
CA PHE A 22 -1.10 -19.30 19.53
C PHE A 22 -1.23 -18.38 20.73
N GLY A 23 -0.34 -17.41 20.82
CA GLY A 23 -0.34 -16.37 21.85
C GLY A 23 -0.21 -14.99 21.23
N LEU A 24 -0.86 -14.00 21.84
CA LEU A 24 -0.76 -12.60 21.43
C LEU A 24 -0.15 -11.80 22.58
N ARG A 25 0.95 -11.09 22.34
CA ARG A 25 1.52 -10.15 23.31
C ARG A 25 1.21 -8.73 22.85
N PRO A 26 0.30 -8.02 23.52
CA PRO A 26 0.10 -6.60 23.27
C PRO A 26 1.34 -5.81 23.73
N PRO A 27 1.67 -4.70 23.07
CA PRO A 27 2.67 -3.77 23.58
C PRO A 27 2.22 -3.21 24.95
N PRO A 28 3.16 -2.89 25.85
CA PRO A 28 2.82 -2.35 27.16
C PRO A 28 2.30 -0.91 27.07
N GLY A 29 1.32 -0.58 27.91
CA GLY A 29 0.81 0.78 28.08
C GLY A 29 -0.25 1.21 27.05
N GLU A 30 -0.52 2.51 27.05
CA GLU A 30 -1.44 3.15 26.10
C GLU A 30 -0.71 3.43 24.78
N LEU A 31 -1.35 3.08 23.67
CA LEU A 31 -0.84 3.28 22.31
C LEU A 31 -1.45 4.53 21.71
N GLU A 32 -0.74 5.27 20.86
CA GLU A 32 -1.31 6.42 20.18
C GLU A 32 -1.89 6.04 18.82
N ALA A 33 -3.10 6.49 18.48
CA ALA A 33 -3.61 6.35 17.10
C ALA A 33 -2.64 7.03 16.12
N GLY A 34 -2.30 6.37 15.02
CA GLY A 34 -1.25 6.77 14.08
C GLY A 34 0.18 6.35 14.47
N SER A 35 0.44 5.96 15.73
CA SER A 35 1.72 5.33 16.04
C SER A 35 1.78 3.89 15.50
N SER A 36 2.96 3.26 15.55
CA SER A 36 3.09 1.84 15.21
C SER A 36 2.38 0.96 16.24
N ILE A 37 1.19 0.46 15.92
CA ILE A 37 0.43 -0.48 16.74
C ILE A 37 0.74 -1.89 16.26
N ALA A 38 1.84 -2.44 16.76
CA ALA A 38 2.28 -3.80 16.44
C ALA A 38 2.08 -4.74 17.63
N LEU A 39 1.40 -5.87 17.40
CA LEU A 39 1.22 -6.93 18.39
C LEU A 39 2.13 -8.09 18.04
N GLU A 40 2.81 -8.69 19.01
CA GLU A 40 3.61 -9.89 18.75
C GLU A 40 2.69 -11.11 18.73
N LEU A 41 2.70 -11.85 17.64
CA LEU A 41 2.06 -13.15 17.50
C LEU A 41 3.10 -14.24 17.73
N VAL A 42 2.79 -15.18 18.61
CA VAL A 42 3.64 -16.32 18.94
C VAL A 42 2.90 -17.60 18.56
N CYS A 43 3.58 -18.52 17.90
CA CYS A 43 3.13 -19.89 17.67
C CYS A 43 4.05 -20.84 18.42
N GLU A 44 3.49 -21.75 19.22
CA GLU A 44 4.23 -22.77 19.96
C GLU A 44 3.77 -24.16 19.53
N ASN A 45 4.71 -25.02 19.17
CA ASN A 45 4.44 -26.41 18.87
C ASN A 45 4.77 -27.28 20.09
N ARG A 46 3.74 -27.67 20.85
CA ARG A 46 3.80 -28.65 21.95
C ARG A 46 3.47 -30.08 21.50
N GLY A 47 3.28 -30.28 20.19
CA GLY A 47 3.04 -31.58 19.60
C GLY A 47 4.34 -32.39 19.50
N LEU A 48 4.20 -33.63 19.06
CA LEU A 48 5.32 -34.57 18.89
C LEU A 48 5.95 -34.51 17.49
N THR A 49 5.31 -33.82 16.54
CA THR A 49 5.74 -33.74 15.14
C THR A 49 6.00 -32.28 14.73
N PRO A 50 6.95 -32.03 13.81
CA PRO A 50 7.13 -30.69 13.27
C PRO A 50 5.89 -30.22 12.52
N ILE A 51 5.66 -28.92 12.53
CA ILE A 51 4.56 -28.26 11.82
C ILE A 51 5.09 -27.18 10.87
N TRP A 52 4.28 -26.80 9.89
CA TRP A 52 4.59 -25.72 8.96
C TRP A 52 3.54 -24.62 9.10
N VAL A 53 3.95 -23.41 9.48
CA VAL A 53 3.04 -22.28 9.70
C VAL A 53 3.36 -21.12 8.77
N PHE A 54 2.33 -20.66 8.07
CA PHE A 54 2.32 -19.42 7.30
C PHE A 54 2.36 -18.18 8.20
N GLY A 55 2.93 -17.09 7.69
CA GLY A 55 2.87 -15.74 8.30
C GLY A 55 4.01 -15.42 9.26
N PHE A 56 4.88 -16.40 9.54
CA PHE A 56 6.04 -16.24 10.41
C PHE A 56 7.36 -16.07 9.65
N GLN A 57 7.37 -16.25 8.33
CA GLN A 57 8.57 -16.07 7.52
C GLN A 57 8.92 -14.58 7.43
N LYS A 58 10.16 -14.24 7.79
CA LYS A 58 10.65 -12.86 7.70
C LYS A 58 10.72 -12.43 6.23
N GLY A 59 10.13 -11.27 5.93
CA GLY A 59 10.15 -10.67 4.60
C GLY A 59 9.15 -11.24 3.60
N TYR A 60 8.45 -12.33 3.92
CA TYR A 60 7.37 -12.83 3.06
C TYR A 60 6.11 -11.97 3.23
N PRO A 61 5.48 -11.51 2.12
CA PRO A 61 4.30 -10.67 2.18
C PRO A 61 3.09 -11.42 2.73
N ARG A 62 2.37 -10.78 3.65
CA ARG A 62 1.14 -11.31 4.23
C ARG A 62 0.14 -10.20 4.50
N SER A 63 -1.11 -10.51 4.27
CA SER A 63 -2.22 -9.58 4.42
C SER A 63 -2.93 -9.86 5.74
N LEU A 64 -3.30 -8.81 6.48
CA LEU A 64 -4.12 -8.94 7.67
C LEU A 64 -5.57 -8.60 7.36
N ARG A 65 -6.48 -9.46 7.84
CA ARG A 65 -7.90 -9.21 7.87
C ARG A 65 -8.30 -8.86 9.30
N VAL A 66 -8.80 -7.64 9.49
CA VAL A 66 -9.25 -7.15 10.79
C VAL A 66 -10.77 -6.98 10.76
N SER A 67 -11.47 -7.88 11.43
CA SER A 67 -12.94 -7.86 11.50
C SER A 67 -13.43 -7.14 12.76
N PRO A 68 -14.50 -6.33 12.67
CA PRO A 68 -15.11 -5.72 13.85
C PRO A 68 -15.70 -6.76 14.81
N PRO A 69 -15.92 -6.38 16.08
CA PRO A 69 -16.71 -7.16 17.03
C PRO A 69 -18.07 -7.53 16.46
N LYS A 70 -18.58 -8.70 16.82
CA LYS A 70 -19.94 -9.16 16.51
C LYS A 70 -20.64 -9.65 17.79
N PRO A 71 -21.97 -9.81 17.80
CA PRO A 71 -22.69 -10.27 19.00
C PRO A 71 -22.18 -11.60 19.58
N ASP A 72 -21.79 -12.54 18.72
CA ASP A 72 -21.25 -13.86 19.06
C ASP A 72 -19.74 -13.86 19.37
N ARG A 73 -19.06 -12.76 19.06
CA ARG A 73 -17.62 -12.55 19.30
C ARG A 73 -17.35 -11.08 19.62
N PRO A 74 -17.52 -10.64 20.88
CA PRO A 74 -17.44 -9.23 21.27
C PRO A 74 -15.98 -8.71 21.36
N TYR A 75 -15.17 -9.04 20.35
CA TYR A 75 -13.77 -8.65 20.23
C TYR A 75 -13.40 -8.48 18.75
N ILE A 76 -12.37 -7.68 18.48
CA ILE A 76 -11.77 -7.56 17.15
C ILE A 76 -11.07 -8.87 16.82
N ARG A 77 -11.44 -9.46 15.68
CA ARG A 77 -10.78 -10.67 15.16
C ARG A 77 -9.77 -10.28 14.11
N VAL A 78 -8.50 -10.59 14.36
CA VAL A 78 -7.41 -10.49 13.40
C VAL A 78 -7.14 -11.87 12.81
N SER A 79 -6.92 -11.97 11.51
CA SER A 79 -6.45 -13.21 10.87
C SER A 79 -5.56 -12.86 9.68
N PHE A 80 -4.88 -13.84 9.11
CA PHE A 80 -4.36 -13.70 7.76
C PHE A 80 -5.51 -13.62 6.76
N ALA A 81 -5.39 -12.77 5.74
CA ALA A 81 -6.41 -12.61 4.69
C ALA A 81 -6.17 -13.55 3.51
N ASP A 82 -4.95 -14.09 3.38
CA ASP A 82 -4.47 -14.84 2.21
C ASP A 82 -4.94 -16.31 2.16
N VAL A 83 -6.07 -16.63 2.79
CA VAL A 83 -6.59 -18.01 2.93
C VAL A 83 -6.95 -18.67 1.60
N ASN A 84 -7.22 -17.87 0.56
CA ASN A 84 -7.60 -18.34 -0.77
C ASN A 84 -6.43 -18.37 -1.76
N VAL A 85 -5.25 -17.93 -1.33
CA VAL A 85 -4.05 -17.81 -2.15
C VAL A 85 -3.23 -19.10 -2.03
N LEU A 86 -2.63 -19.54 -3.13
CA LEU A 86 -1.63 -20.62 -3.12
C LEU A 86 -0.24 -20.05 -2.84
N HIS A 87 0.31 -20.34 -1.66
CA HIS A 87 1.63 -19.86 -1.26
C HIS A 87 2.75 -20.84 -1.58
N ALA A 88 3.89 -20.33 -2.03
CA ALA A 88 5.09 -21.13 -2.27
C ALA A 88 5.67 -21.69 -0.93
N PRO A 89 6.47 -22.78 -0.98
CA PRO A 89 7.02 -23.41 0.23
C PRO A 89 7.83 -22.48 1.15
N ASP A 90 8.48 -21.47 0.60
CA ASP A 90 9.27 -20.46 1.30
C ASP A 90 8.42 -19.50 2.15
N ALA A 91 7.09 -19.47 1.95
CA ALA A 91 6.16 -18.70 2.78
C ALA A 91 5.94 -19.28 4.19
N PHE A 92 6.36 -20.53 4.41
CA PHE A 92 6.07 -21.29 5.62
C PHE A 92 7.31 -21.48 6.47
N VAL A 93 7.16 -21.31 7.78
CA VAL A 93 8.20 -21.61 8.75
C VAL A 93 7.94 -22.99 9.35
N ARG A 94 8.97 -23.83 9.35
CA ARG A 94 8.95 -25.10 10.08
C ARG A 94 9.18 -24.84 11.56
N VAL A 95 8.33 -25.36 12.41
CA VAL A 95 8.45 -25.28 13.89
C VAL A 95 8.57 -26.68 14.45
N MET A 96 9.70 -27.00 15.08
CA MET A 96 9.95 -28.33 15.65
C MET A 96 9.17 -28.53 16.96
N PRO A 97 9.02 -29.78 17.44
CA PRO A 97 8.47 -30.04 18.77
C PRO A 97 9.19 -29.24 19.87
N ASN A 98 8.38 -28.64 20.76
CA ASN A 98 8.78 -27.74 21.85
C ASN A 98 9.46 -26.43 21.41
N GLU A 99 9.40 -26.07 20.12
CA GLU A 99 9.85 -24.77 19.65
C GLU A 99 8.71 -23.76 19.57
N SER A 100 9.11 -22.49 19.57
CA SER A 100 8.22 -21.37 19.28
C SER A 100 8.80 -20.48 18.19
N VAL A 101 7.91 -19.85 17.44
CA VAL A 101 8.25 -18.83 16.44
C VAL A 101 7.39 -17.60 16.69
N ARG A 102 7.95 -16.42 16.41
CA ARG A 102 7.30 -15.12 16.64
C ARG A 102 7.30 -14.27 15.38
N THR A 103 6.27 -13.44 15.26
CA THR A 103 6.13 -12.44 14.21
C THR A 103 5.37 -11.24 14.74
N TRP A 104 5.38 -10.13 14.01
CA TRP A 104 4.65 -8.91 14.38
C TRP A 104 3.43 -8.71 13.48
N LEU A 105 2.30 -8.38 14.10
CA LEU A 105 1.06 -8.00 13.43
C LEU A 105 0.94 -6.48 13.51
N ASP A 106 1.23 -5.80 12.43
CA ASP A 106 1.03 -4.35 12.34
C ASP A 106 -0.46 -4.06 12.12
N LEU A 107 -1.11 -3.53 13.15
CA LEU A 107 -2.51 -3.14 13.17
C LEU A 107 -2.70 -1.62 13.14
N SER A 108 -1.63 -0.83 12.92
CA SER A 108 -1.67 0.65 12.91
C SER A 108 -2.81 1.15 12.02
N PHE A 109 -2.91 0.56 10.83
CA PHE A 109 -3.96 0.88 9.87
C PHE A 109 -5.39 0.65 10.36
N ALA A 110 -5.61 -0.34 11.23
CA ALA A 110 -6.94 -0.69 11.71
C ALA A 110 -7.41 0.27 12.81
N PHE A 111 -6.47 0.82 13.58
CA PHE A 111 -6.76 1.74 14.68
C PHE A 111 -6.78 3.20 14.24
N ASP A 112 -6.11 3.53 13.13
CA ASP A 112 -6.36 4.79 12.43
C ASP A 112 -7.84 4.94 12.03
N ARG A 113 -8.54 3.85 11.72
CA ARG A 113 -9.98 3.85 11.42
C ARG A 113 -10.86 3.88 12.67
N ARG A 114 -10.52 3.06 13.66
CA ARG A 114 -11.39 2.79 14.82
C ARG A 114 -11.32 3.88 15.88
N GLY A 115 -10.23 4.64 15.89
CA GLY A 115 -10.02 5.73 16.84
C GLY A 115 -9.64 5.23 18.23
N ALA A 116 -9.67 6.18 19.17
CA ALA A 116 -9.29 5.95 20.54
C ALA A 116 -10.31 5.05 21.28
N GLY A 117 -9.84 4.24 22.20
CA GLY A 117 -10.66 3.37 23.04
C GLY A 117 -9.89 2.18 23.61
N ALA A 118 -10.55 1.45 24.50
CA ALA A 118 -10.11 0.13 24.93
C ALA A 118 -10.68 -0.91 23.97
N TRP A 119 -9.81 -1.76 23.42
CA TRP A 119 -10.15 -2.74 22.39
C TRP A 119 -9.73 -4.13 22.82
N SER A 120 -10.69 -5.05 22.85
CA SER A 120 -10.44 -6.47 22.97
C SER A 120 -10.08 -7.06 21.61
N ILE A 121 -8.98 -7.81 21.52
CA ILE A 121 -8.44 -8.35 20.27
C ILE A 121 -8.06 -9.81 20.47
N ALA A 122 -8.39 -10.65 19.50
CA ALA A 122 -7.83 -11.99 19.38
C ALA A 122 -7.37 -12.25 17.94
N PHE A 123 -6.31 -13.03 17.81
CA PHE A 123 -5.86 -13.53 16.53
C PHE A 123 -6.42 -14.94 16.29
N ALA A 124 -6.94 -15.19 15.09
CA ALA A 124 -7.38 -16.51 14.64
C ALA A 124 -6.52 -16.98 13.47
N TYR A 125 -5.92 -18.16 13.63
CA TYR A 125 -5.12 -18.81 12.60
C TYR A 125 -6.04 -19.60 11.66
N ASP A 126 -6.36 -19.00 10.52
CA ASP A 126 -7.14 -19.64 9.46
C ASP A 126 -6.27 -20.61 8.64
N ALA A 127 -6.89 -21.65 8.06
CA ALA A 127 -6.18 -22.59 7.20
C ALA A 127 -5.64 -21.90 5.93
N ILE A 128 -4.35 -22.07 5.65
CA ILE A 128 -3.65 -21.49 4.48
C ILE A 128 -3.28 -22.60 3.49
N ARG A 129 -3.38 -22.30 2.19
CA ARG A 129 -3.08 -23.26 1.11
C ARG A 129 -1.61 -23.14 0.69
N GLY A 130 -0.91 -24.28 0.67
CA GLY A 130 0.45 -24.39 0.16
C GLY A 130 0.47 -24.96 -1.27
N ALA A 131 1.33 -24.40 -2.12
CA ALA A 131 1.65 -24.93 -3.44
C ALA A 131 2.70 -26.05 -3.36
N GLY A 132 2.89 -26.80 -4.45
CA GLY A 132 3.97 -27.79 -4.55
C GLY A 132 3.90 -28.93 -3.53
N GLY A 133 2.70 -29.31 -3.10
CA GLY A 133 2.50 -30.38 -2.10
C GLY A 133 2.80 -29.98 -0.65
N MET A 134 3.08 -28.69 -0.38
CA MET A 134 3.27 -28.17 0.97
C MET A 134 2.01 -28.35 1.82
N ARG A 135 2.16 -28.98 2.99
CA ARG A 135 1.08 -29.19 3.96
C ARG A 135 1.26 -28.26 5.15
N ALA A 136 0.63 -27.09 5.06
CA ALA A 136 0.52 -26.18 6.19
C ALA A 136 -0.25 -26.82 7.35
N TRP A 137 0.11 -26.45 8.57
CA TRP A 137 -0.68 -26.78 9.74
C TRP A 137 -2.06 -26.14 9.63
N LYS A 138 -3.10 -26.90 9.98
CA LYS A 138 -4.46 -26.40 10.13
C LYS A 138 -5.14 -27.03 11.34
N ALA A 139 -6.03 -26.25 11.96
CA ALA A 139 -6.97 -26.78 12.94
C ALA A 139 -7.93 -27.79 12.27
N PRO A 140 -8.55 -28.70 13.06
CA PRO A 140 -9.77 -29.39 12.64
C PRO A 140 -10.83 -28.41 12.12
N ASP A 141 -11.65 -28.84 11.15
CA ASP A 141 -12.58 -27.93 10.45
C ASP A 141 -13.70 -27.39 11.38
N ASP A 142 -13.93 -28.02 12.54
CA ASP A 142 -14.88 -27.62 13.59
C ASP A 142 -14.24 -26.81 14.73
N THR A 143 -12.93 -26.57 14.67
CA THR A 143 -12.16 -25.94 15.75
C THR A 143 -11.48 -24.66 15.28
N ILE A 144 -11.63 -23.58 16.03
CA ILE A 144 -10.92 -22.33 15.77
C ILE A 144 -9.62 -22.32 16.57
N ALA A 145 -8.48 -22.29 15.88
CA ALA A 145 -7.20 -22.01 16.51
C ALA A 145 -7.06 -20.51 16.73
N GLN A 146 -7.35 -20.05 17.94
CA GLN A 146 -7.27 -18.64 18.31
C GLN A 146 -6.33 -18.42 19.50
N THR A 147 -5.82 -17.21 19.61
CA THR A 147 -5.19 -16.72 20.84
C THR A 147 -6.24 -16.47 21.92
N GLY A 148 -5.80 -16.21 23.14
CA GLY A 148 -6.69 -15.59 24.13
C GLY A 148 -6.99 -14.14 23.72
N ILE A 149 -7.96 -13.54 24.40
CA ILE A 149 -8.41 -12.17 24.12
C ILE A 149 -7.50 -11.19 24.88
N ALA A 150 -6.66 -10.47 24.14
CA ALA A 150 -5.84 -9.40 24.68
C ALA A 150 -6.62 -8.08 24.72
N SER A 151 -6.27 -7.22 25.66
CA SER A 151 -6.76 -5.83 25.69
C SER A 151 -5.65 -4.89 25.23
N ILE A 152 -5.98 -3.94 24.37
CA ILE A 152 -5.13 -2.79 24.07
C ILE A 152 -5.91 -1.50 24.36
N VAL A 153 -5.18 -0.45 24.75
CA VAL A 153 -5.76 0.89 24.90
C VAL A 153 -5.13 1.77 23.85
N VAL A 154 -5.95 2.39 23.01
CA VAL A 154 -5.52 3.32 21.98
C VAL A 154 -6.02 4.71 22.37
N SER A 155 -5.12 5.67 22.48
CA SER A 155 -5.40 7.08 22.69
C SER A 155 -5.63 7.80 21.38
N ARG A 156 -6.24 8.98 21.45
CA ARG A 156 -6.26 9.89 20.30
C ARG A 156 -4.87 10.39 20.01
N ALA A 157 -4.61 10.61 18.72
CA ALA A 157 -3.47 11.35 18.22
C ALA A 157 -3.22 12.61 19.06
N ARG A 158 -2.03 12.71 19.67
CA ARG A 158 -1.62 13.86 20.47
C ARG A 158 -1.68 15.13 19.62
N SER A 159 -1.16 15.07 18.39
CA SER A 159 -1.16 16.20 17.45
C SER A 159 -2.56 16.71 17.08
N LEU A 160 -3.59 15.84 17.05
CA LEU A 160 -4.97 16.28 16.82
C LEU A 160 -5.61 16.87 18.07
N ARG A 161 -5.35 16.27 19.24
CA ARG A 161 -5.83 16.80 20.53
C ARG A 161 -5.27 18.18 20.83
N GLU A 162 -3.97 18.37 20.66
CA GLU A 162 -3.30 19.66 20.84
C GLU A 162 -3.81 20.73 19.86
N ALA A 163 -4.26 20.30 18.68
CA ALA A 163 -4.91 21.15 17.69
C ALA A 163 -6.39 21.44 17.97
N GLY A 164 -6.98 20.87 19.03
CA GLY A 164 -8.41 21.03 19.33
C GLY A 164 -9.34 20.31 18.34
N ILE A 165 -8.85 19.32 17.60
CA ILE A 165 -9.65 18.52 16.67
C ILE A 165 -10.26 17.34 17.46
N ASP A 166 -11.57 17.39 17.66
CA ASP A 166 -12.34 16.31 18.28
C ASP A 166 -12.94 15.33 17.25
N ASP A 167 -13.59 14.25 17.71
CA ASP A 167 -14.14 13.23 16.80
C ASP A 167 -15.20 13.79 15.84
N ALA A 168 -15.96 14.80 16.26
CA ALA A 168 -17.01 15.39 15.44
C ALA A 168 -16.40 16.20 14.29
N LEU A 169 -15.41 17.03 14.59
CA LEU A 169 -14.66 17.78 13.59
C LEU A 169 -13.84 16.85 12.70
N GLU A 170 -13.24 15.80 13.26
CA GLU A 170 -12.49 14.80 12.48
C GLU A 170 -13.39 14.08 11.46
N ALA A 171 -14.61 13.71 11.84
CA ALA A 171 -15.60 13.10 10.95
C ALA A 171 -16.11 14.09 9.87
N GLU A 172 -16.30 15.36 10.23
CA GLU A 172 -16.64 16.44 9.28
C GLU A 172 -15.55 16.58 8.21
N LEU A 173 -14.29 16.66 8.63
CA LEU A 173 -13.14 16.79 7.72
C LEU A 173 -12.98 15.55 6.81
N ASP A 174 -13.22 14.34 7.34
CA ASP A 174 -13.18 13.10 6.54
C ASP A 174 -14.26 13.15 5.43
N ALA A 175 -15.47 13.61 5.76
CA ALA A 175 -16.55 13.78 4.79
C ALA A 175 -16.22 14.87 3.75
N MET A 176 -15.62 15.98 4.16
CA MET A 176 -15.19 17.06 3.27
C MET A 176 -14.11 16.61 2.27
N LEU A 177 -13.12 15.82 2.72
CA LEU A 177 -12.08 15.24 1.86
C LEU A 177 -12.67 14.28 0.82
N LEU A 178 -13.54 13.36 1.26
CA LEU A 178 -14.20 12.39 0.36
C LEU A 178 -15.15 13.07 -0.63
N GLY A 179 -15.86 14.11 -0.20
CA GLY A 179 -16.75 14.89 -1.04
C GLY A 179 -16.03 15.81 -2.03
N GLY A 180 -14.72 16.02 -1.87
CA GLY A 180 -13.94 16.91 -2.73
C GLY A 180 -14.36 18.38 -2.67
N SER A 181 -14.86 18.84 -1.52
CA SER A 181 -15.33 20.22 -1.37
C SER A 181 -14.20 21.23 -1.58
N ALA A 182 -14.44 22.29 -2.36
CA ALA A 182 -13.50 23.39 -2.51
C ALA A 182 -13.16 24.07 -1.16
N SER A 183 -14.10 24.02 -0.20
CA SER A 183 -13.92 24.59 1.15
C SER A 183 -13.01 23.77 2.06
N THR A 184 -12.63 22.55 1.68
CA THR A 184 -11.80 21.67 2.53
C THR A 184 -10.46 22.31 2.83
N VAL A 185 -9.77 22.84 1.82
CA VAL A 185 -8.45 23.45 2.02
C VAL A 185 -8.54 24.70 2.89
N ASP A 186 -9.57 25.54 2.67
CA ASP A 186 -9.78 26.74 3.49
C ASP A 186 -10.07 26.39 4.95
N ARG A 187 -10.84 25.32 5.17
CA ARG A 187 -11.09 24.80 6.52
C ARG A 187 -9.81 24.31 7.19
N LEU A 188 -8.96 23.59 6.46
CA LEU A 188 -7.66 23.14 6.99
C LEU A 188 -6.74 24.32 7.30
N ARG A 189 -6.72 25.37 6.48
CA ARG A 189 -5.96 26.61 6.75
C ARG A 189 -6.45 27.32 8.02
N GLN A 190 -7.76 27.37 8.25
CA GLN A 190 -8.32 27.96 9.47
C GLN A 190 -7.89 27.23 10.75
N LEU A 191 -7.65 25.92 10.65
CA LEU A 191 -7.12 25.09 11.76
C LEU A 191 -5.59 25.23 11.92
N GLY A 192 -4.93 26.01 11.07
CA GLY A 192 -3.49 26.24 11.09
C GLY A 192 -2.69 24.94 11.02
N ARG A 193 -1.68 24.80 11.90
CA ARG A 193 -0.85 23.58 12.00
C ARG A 193 -1.68 22.32 12.22
N GLY A 194 -2.82 22.42 12.90
CA GLY A 194 -3.73 21.31 13.15
C GLY A 194 -4.33 20.73 11.87
N GLY A 195 -4.71 21.58 10.92
CA GLY A 195 -5.25 21.14 9.63
C GLY A 195 -4.22 20.37 8.80
N GLY A 196 -2.97 20.87 8.76
CA GLY A 196 -1.86 20.17 8.14
C GLY A 196 -1.58 18.81 8.79
N ALA A 197 -1.50 18.76 10.12
CA ALA A 197 -1.27 17.52 10.86
C ALA A 197 -2.37 16.46 10.61
N TYR A 198 -3.63 16.90 10.58
CA TYR A 198 -4.76 16.07 10.21
C TYR A 198 -4.61 15.50 8.79
N ALA A 199 -4.33 16.33 7.79
CA ALA A 199 -4.22 15.88 6.41
C ALA A 199 -3.01 14.93 6.21
N ALA A 200 -1.87 15.21 6.83
CA ALA A 200 -0.70 14.33 6.81
C ALA A 200 -1.00 12.95 7.41
N ARG A 201 -1.72 12.92 8.54
CA ARG A 201 -2.22 11.67 9.16
C ARG A 201 -3.19 10.93 8.26
N ARG A 202 -4.06 11.62 7.53
CA ARG A 202 -4.99 10.97 6.59
C ARG A 202 -4.29 10.39 5.37
N PHE A 203 -3.25 11.03 4.88
CA PHE A 203 -2.48 10.51 3.77
C PHE A 203 -1.85 9.13 4.09
N ALA A 204 -1.45 8.86 5.35
CA ALA A 204 -0.94 7.54 5.76
C ALA A 204 -1.91 6.38 5.46
N ARG A 205 -3.23 6.65 5.39
CA ARG A 205 -4.25 5.65 5.03
C ARG A 205 -4.13 5.14 3.57
N VAL A 206 -3.27 5.73 2.74
CA VAL A 206 -2.92 5.21 1.41
C VAL A 206 -2.35 3.79 1.44
N LEU A 207 -1.80 3.38 2.58
CA LEU A 207 -1.29 2.03 2.82
C LEU A 207 -2.40 0.97 2.97
N VAL A 208 -3.66 1.39 3.05
CA VAL A 208 -4.83 0.52 3.22
C VAL A 208 -5.65 0.48 1.93
N PRO A 209 -6.15 -0.67 1.46
CA PRO A 209 -6.98 -0.72 0.26
C PRO A 209 -8.38 -0.11 0.47
N GLY A 210 -9.04 0.20 -0.65
CA GLY A 210 -10.44 0.65 -0.70
C GLY A 210 -10.62 2.14 -0.39
N ALA A 211 -11.74 2.48 0.24
CA ALA A 211 -12.12 3.88 0.51
C ALA A 211 -11.09 4.68 1.32
N ASP A 212 -10.29 4.00 2.16
CA ASP A 212 -9.21 4.62 2.92
C ASP A 212 -8.07 5.11 2.06
N ALA A 213 -7.68 4.34 1.03
CA ALA A 213 -6.69 4.80 0.06
C ALA A 213 -7.21 6.03 -0.67
N THR A 214 -8.47 6.04 -1.06
CA THR A 214 -9.10 7.21 -1.70
C THR A 214 -9.03 8.43 -0.79
N LEU A 215 -9.38 8.29 0.50
CA LEU A 215 -9.24 9.37 1.48
C LEU A 215 -7.78 9.83 1.60
N GLY A 216 -6.82 8.90 1.64
CA GLY A 216 -5.40 9.21 1.70
C GLY A 216 -4.93 10.05 0.50
N TRP A 217 -5.29 9.65 -0.71
CA TRP A 217 -4.97 10.43 -1.91
C TRP A 217 -5.63 11.81 -1.94
N LYS A 218 -6.88 11.92 -1.48
CA LYS A 218 -7.54 13.23 -1.32
C LYS A 218 -6.86 14.11 -0.28
N ALA A 219 -6.31 13.51 0.78
CA ALA A 219 -5.51 14.25 1.75
C ALA A 219 -4.19 14.75 1.14
N LEU A 220 -3.57 14.00 0.23
CA LEU A 220 -2.39 14.49 -0.52
C LEU A 220 -2.74 15.68 -1.41
N ASP A 221 -3.86 15.64 -2.13
CA ASP A 221 -4.33 16.79 -2.92
C ASP A 221 -4.50 18.03 -2.02
N ALA A 222 -5.09 17.87 -0.84
CA ALA A 222 -5.26 18.95 0.12
C ALA A 222 -3.91 19.48 0.65
N LEU A 223 -2.96 18.59 0.98
CA LEU A 223 -1.61 18.97 1.42
C LEU A 223 -0.84 19.72 0.34
N GLU A 224 -0.96 19.31 -0.92
CA GLU A 224 -0.38 20.03 -2.06
C GLU A 224 -0.93 21.47 -2.14
N LEU A 225 -2.25 21.65 -1.97
CA LEU A 225 -2.91 22.96 -2.00
C LEU A 225 -2.61 23.82 -0.77
N LEU A 226 -2.16 23.24 0.35
CA LEU A 226 -1.60 23.96 1.50
C LEU A 226 -0.17 24.45 1.24
N GLY A 227 0.51 23.93 0.22
CA GLY A 227 1.83 24.37 -0.19
C GLY A 227 2.90 24.13 0.88
N ALA A 228 3.62 25.19 1.26
CA ALA A 228 4.72 25.12 2.23
C ALA A 228 4.27 24.61 3.61
N GLU A 229 3.04 24.95 4.02
CA GLU A 229 2.45 24.45 5.28
C GLU A 229 2.17 22.94 5.21
N GLY A 230 1.68 22.46 4.07
CA GLY A 230 1.46 21.03 3.83
C GLY A 230 2.76 20.23 3.87
N LEU A 231 3.82 20.75 3.24
CA LEU A 231 5.14 20.12 3.27
C LEU A 231 5.70 20.04 4.70
N ALA A 232 5.60 21.12 5.47
CA ALA A 232 6.04 21.13 6.87
C ALA A 232 5.25 20.13 7.72
N ALA A 233 3.93 20.00 7.47
CA ALA A 233 3.09 19.05 8.18
C ALA A 233 3.45 17.59 7.87
N VAL A 234 3.73 17.26 6.60
CA VAL A 234 4.18 15.91 6.20
C VAL A 234 5.52 15.58 6.87
N GLN A 235 6.45 16.53 6.90
CA GLN A 235 7.76 16.34 7.54
C GLN A 235 7.61 16.08 9.05
N ALA A 236 6.77 16.84 9.74
CA ALA A 236 6.49 16.64 11.17
C ALA A 236 5.80 15.29 11.43
N ALA A 237 4.87 14.88 10.56
CA ALA A 237 4.14 13.62 10.72
C ALA A 237 5.02 12.37 10.60
N ARG A 238 6.22 12.46 9.99
CA ARG A 238 7.16 11.32 9.88
C ARG A 238 7.62 10.81 11.24
N GLU A 239 7.77 11.69 12.21
CA GLU A 239 8.16 11.33 13.58
C GLU A 239 7.02 10.61 14.31
N ASP A 240 5.78 11.04 14.06
CA ASP A 240 4.58 10.48 14.68
C ASP A 240 4.10 9.16 14.02
N LEU A 241 4.37 8.97 12.72
CA LEU A 241 3.83 7.88 11.89
C LEU A 241 4.94 7.03 11.23
N PRO A 242 5.83 6.37 12.01
CA PRO A 242 6.97 5.64 11.44
C PRO A 242 6.57 4.48 10.52
N HIS A 243 5.40 3.87 10.74
CA HIS A 243 4.84 2.83 9.86
C HIS A 243 4.50 3.37 8.45
N ALA A 244 4.29 4.68 8.32
CA ALA A 244 3.94 5.37 7.07
C ALA A 244 5.10 6.16 6.46
N ALA A 245 6.34 6.01 6.96
CA ALA A 245 7.49 6.80 6.54
C ALA A 245 7.69 6.81 5.01
N SER A 246 7.63 5.65 4.34
CA SER A 246 7.81 5.58 2.88
C SER A 246 6.73 6.34 2.11
N ALA A 247 5.49 6.33 2.59
CA ALA A 247 4.42 7.11 2.00
C ALA A 247 4.70 8.61 2.23
N LEU A 248 4.97 9.02 3.48
CA LEU A 248 5.21 10.42 3.82
C LEU A 248 6.43 11.01 3.09
N ASP A 249 7.47 10.21 2.86
CA ASP A 249 8.61 10.59 2.03
C ASP A 249 8.17 10.89 0.60
N PHE A 250 7.31 10.04 0.04
CA PHE A 250 6.71 10.28 -1.27
C PHE A 250 5.89 11.58 -1.29
N ALA A 251 5.05 11.82 -0.29
CA ALA A 251 4.28 13.06 -0.21
C ALA A 251 5.16 14.30 -0.08
N ALA A 252 6.24 14.24 0.71
CA ALA A 252 7.16 15.35 0.89
C ALA A 252 7.87 15.70 -0.43
N GLU A 253 8.39 14.70 -1.14
CA GLU A 253 9.03 14.89 -2.45
C GLU A 253 8.03 15.38 -3.51
N TRP A 254 6.81 14.83 -3.49
CA TRP A 254 5.74 15.28 -4.38
C TRP A 254 5.41 16.75 -4.17
N ILE A 255 5.10 17.16 -2.94
CA ILE A 255 4.76 18.56 -2.64
C ILE A 255 5.94 19.49 -2.95
N ALA A 256 7.18 19.06 -2.63
CA ALA A 256 8.39 19.81 -2.99
C ALA A 256 8.49 20.06 -4.51
N PHE A 257 8.29 19.02 -5.32
CA PHE A 257 8.26 19.13 -6.77
C PHE A 257 7.16 20.09 -7.25
N ARG A 258 5.96 20.00 -6.68
CA ARG A 258 4.83 20.89 -7.03
C ARG A 258 5.05 22.34 -6.64
N LEU A 259 5.87 22.59 -5.61
CA LEU A 259 6.34 23.92 -5.24
C LEU A 259 7.51 24.42 -6.10
N GLY A 260 7.94 23.67 -7.12
CA GLY A 260 9.03 24.05 -8.02
C GLY A 260 10.43 23.90 -7.41
N ARG A 261 10.59 23.07 -6.37
CA ARG A 261 11.92 22.75 -5.85
C ARG A 261 12.68 21.87 -6.84
N GLU A 262 13.99 22.08 -6.93
CA GLU A 262 14.85 21.31 -7.82
C GLU A 262 14.83 19.81 -7.45
N PRO A 263 14.88 18.90 -8.44
CA PRO A 263 15.05 17.47 -8.19
C PRO A 263 16.35 17.18 -7.45
N ALA A 264 16.35 16.09 -6.67
CA ALA A 264 17.58 15.60 -6.04
C ALA A 264 18.65 15.27 -7.13
N PRO A 265 19.96 15.43 -6.83
CA PRO A 265 21.03 15.24 -7.81
C PRO A 265 20.99 13.90 -8.55
N GLU A 266 20.59 12.83 -7.87
CA GLU A 266 20.41 11.48 -8.42
C GLU A 266 19.31 11.38 -9.49
N HIS A 267 18.38 12.33 -9.52
CA HIS A 267 17.29 12.39 -10.50
C HIS A 267 17.57 13.34 -11.65
N LEU A 268 18.46 14.32 -11.47
CA LEU A 268 18.77 15.34 -12.48
C LEU A 268 19.11 14.75 -13.87
N PRO A 269 19.95 13.70 -14.02
CA PRO A 269 20.24 13.15 -15.35
C PRO A 269 18.98 12.69 -16.10
N PHE A 270 18.05 12.06 -15.39
CA PHE A 270 16.80 11.57 -15.96
C PHE A 270 15.87 12.74 -16.31
N VAL A 271 15.67 13.67 -15.37
CA VAL A 271 14.77 14.83 -15.56
C VAL A 271 15.24 15.71 -16.70
N THR A 272 16.54 16.07 -16.72
CA THR A 272 17.13 16.89 -17.79
C THR A 272 17.00 16.23 -19.15
N MET A 273 17.20 14.90 -19.24
CA MET A 273 17.00 14.20 -20.52
C MET A 273 15.52 14.20 -20.93
N LEU A 274 14.60 14.00 -19.99
CA LEU A 274 13.16 13.99 -20.27
C LEU A 274 12.71 15.34 -20.84
N GLU A 275 13.14 16.44 -20.22
CA GLU A 275 12.88 17.80 -20.70
C GLU A 275 13.52 18.06 -22.08
N GLN A 276 14.74 17.56 -22.31
CA GLN A 276 15.38 17.65 -23.62
C GLN A 276 14.55 16.94 -24.71
N LEU A 277 13.98 15.77 -24.43
CA LEU A 277 13.15 15.04 -25.40
C LEU A 277 11.80 15.73 -25.70
N VAL A 278 11.28 16.51 -24.75
CA VAL A 278 10.12 17.40 -24.95
C VAL A 278 10.46 18.50 -25.95
N HIS A 279 11.65 19.11 -25.84
CA HIS A 279 12.06 20.25 -26.67
C HIS A 279 12.80 19.88 -27.97
N GLN A 280 13.37 18.67 -28.06
CA GLN A 280 14.21 18.21 -29.18
C GLN A 280 13.70 16.86 -29.71
N PRO A 281 12.64 16.85 -30.56
CA PRO A 281 12.02 15.63 -31.06
C PRO A 281 12.95 14.67 -31.81
N ASP A 282 13.98 15.22 -32.46
CA ASP A 282 15.03 14.51 -33.19
C ASP A 282 15.87 13.59 -32.28
N ARG A 283 15.94 13.88 -30.97
CA ARG A 283 16.73 13.10 -30.01
C ARG A 283 16.01 11.92 -29.38
N ARG A 284 14.75 11.68 -29.77
CA ARG A 284 13.91 10.60 -29.22
C ARG A 284 14.39 9.20 -29.60
N GLY A 285 15.40 9.02 -30.45
CA GLY A 285 15.81 7.71 -30.97
C GLY A 285 16.01 6.60 -29.93
N ASN A 286 16.39 6.94 -28.69
CA ASN A 286 16.60 5.97 -27.59
C ASN A 286 15.47 5.92 -26.56
N LEU A 287 14.35 6.64 -26.79
CA LEU A 287 13.19 6.61 -25.91
C LEU A 287 12.48 5.26 -26.03
N VAL A 288 12.24 4.62 -24.90
CA VAL A 288 11.35 3.46 -24.75
C VAL A 288 10.46 3.68 -23.54
N VAL A 289 9.15 3.57 -23.72
CA VAL A 289 8.17 3.55 -22.63
C VAL A 289 7.45 2.22 -22.66
N THR A 290 7.60 1.43 -21.59
CA THR A 290 6.89 0.17 -21.40
C THR A 290 5.82 0.35 -20.34
N TRP A 291 4.57 0.02 -20.67
CA TRP A 291 3.44 0.07 -19.75
C TRP A 291 2.73 -1.27 -19.70
N THR A 292 2.61 -1.84 -18.51
CA THR A 292 1.86 -3.05 -18.23
C THR A 292 0.72 -2.67 -17.30
N PRO A 293 -0.53 -2.45 -17.77
CA PRO A 293 -1.63 -2.04 -16.91
C PRO A 293 -2.07 -3.13 -15.92
N HIS A 294 -1.90 -4.40 -16.28
CA HIS A 294 -2.16 -5.56 -15.43
C HIS A 294 -1.36 -6.77 -15.91
N ASP A 295 -0.86 -7.56 -14.96
CA ASP A 295 -0.23 -8.85 -15.19
C ASP A 295 -0.56 -9.77 -14.01
N SER A 296 -1.43 -10.77 -14.24
CA SER A 296 -1.70 -11.83 -13.27
C SER A 296 -2.25 -13.09 -13.94
N PRO A 297 -2.12 -14.27 -13.30
CA PRO A 297 -2.74 -15.51 -13.79
C PRO A 297 -4.27 -15.41 -13.94
N VAL A 298 -4.92 -14.57 -13.12
CA VAL A 298 -6.37 -14.40 -13.07
C VAL A 298 -6.89 -13.43 -14.13
N HIS A 299 -6.15 -12.34 -14.39
CA HIS A 299 -6.58 -11.26 -15.27
C HIS A 299 -5.96 -11.34 -16.67
N GLY A 300 -5.00 -12.22 -16.88
CA GLY A 300 -4.15 -12.20 -18.07
C GLY A 300 -3.10 -11.09 -17.96
N SER A 301 -2.47 -10.76 -19.09
CA SER A 301 -1.45 -9.74 -19.16
C SER A 301 -1.62 -8.85 -20.38
N GLN A 302 -1.45 -7.55 -20.19
CA GLN A 302 -1.38 -6.57 -21.28
C GLN A 302 -0.09 -5.78 -21.11
N ARG A 303 0.67 -5.60 -22.19
CA ARG A 303 1.91 -4.82 -22.24
C ARG A 303 1.89 -3.92 -23.47
N MET A 304 2.22 -2.65 -23.30
CA MET A 304 2.43 -1.68 -24.35
C MET A 304 3.88 -1.23 -24.34
N GLU A 305 4.50 -1.10 -25.50
CA GLU A 305 5.80 -0.48 -25.70
C GLU A 305 5.66 0.66 -26.71
N ILE A 306 6.24 1.82 -26.38
CA ILE A 306 6.32 2.99 -27.25
C ILE A 306 7.80 3.32 -27.45
N PHE A 307 8.23 3.40 -28.70
CA PHE A 307 9.59 3.79 -29.09
C PHE A 307 9.59 5.23 -29.57
N GLY A 308 10.71 5.93 -29.44
CA GLY A 308 10.78 7.35 -29.79
C GLY A 308 10.63 7.70 -31.27
N ASN A 309 10.72 6.71 -32.17
CA ASN A 309 10.34 6.87 -33.58
C ASN A 309 8.80 6.85 -33.79
N GLY A 310 8.01 6.65 -32.73
CA GLY A 310 6.55 6.57 -32.79
C GLY A 310 6.00 5.15 -32.92
N ASP A 311 6.84 4.10 -33.02
CA ASP A 311 6.34 2.73 -32.99
C ASP A 311 5.66 2.44 -31.65
N ARG A 312 4.43 1.95 -31.71
CA ARG A 312 3.67 1.48 -30.56
C ARG A 312 3.30 0.01 -30.77
N ILE A 313 3.72 -0.84 -29.85
CA ILE A 313 3.44 -2.28 -29.86
C ILE A 313 2.59 -2.60 -28.63
N VAL A 314 1.45 -3.25 -28.82
CA VAL A 314 0.59 -3.73 -27.74
C VAL A 314 0.49 -5.24 -27.83
N VAL A 315 0.83 -5.91 -26.74
CA VAL A 315 0.76 -7.37 -26.56
C VAL A 315 -0.30 -7.67 -25.51
N VAL A 316 -1.31 -8.47 -25.86
CA VAL A 316 -2.39 -8.87 -24.96
C VAL A 316 -2.48 -10.38 -24.90
N ARG A 317 -2.43 -10.93 -23.69
CA ARG A 317 -2.66 -12.34 -23.39
C ARG A 317 -3.85 -12.44 -22.42
N PRO A 318 -5.05 -12.81 -22.91
CA PRO A 318 -6.20 -13.03 -22.04
C PRO A 318 -5.93 -14.14 -21.01
N ALA A 319 -6.64 -14.10 -19.89
CA ALA A 319 -6.58 -15.15 -18.87
C ALA A 319 -6.86 -16.54 -19.48
N GLY A 320 -6.03 -17.53 -19.13
CA GLY A 320 -6.17 -18.91 -19.61
C GLY A 320 -5.69 -19.17 -21.05
N GLN A 321 -5.23 -18.16 -21.79
CA GLN A 321 -4.68 -18.35 -23.13
C GLN A 321 -3.16 -18.53 -23.12
N ALA A 322 -2.67 -19.49 -23.91
CA ALA A 322 -1.24 -19.78 -24.06
C ALA A 322 -0.54 -18.81 -25.03
N VAL A 323 -1.26 -18.31 -26.04
CA VAL A 323 -0.68 -17.48 -27.12
C VAL A 323 -1.12 -16.03 -26.97
N PRO A 324 -0.20 -15.06 -26.88
CA PRO A 324 -0.54 -13.64 -26.88
C PRO A 324 -0.91 -13.14 -28.28
N SER A 325 -1.74 -12.11 -28.34
CA SER A 325 -1.99 -11.31 -29.54
C SER A 325 -1.09 -10.07 -29.53
N THR A 326 -0.53 -9.71 -30.68
CA THR A 326 0.37 -8.56 -30.83
C THR A 326 -0.16 -7.63 -31.91
N ARG A 327 -0.20 -6.33 -31.62
CA ARG A 327 -0.57 -5.27 -32.56
C ARG A 327 0.50 -4.19 -32.58
N ARG A 328 0.99 -3.84 -33.77
CA ARG A 328 1.90 -2.71 -33.99
C ARG A 328 1.16 -1.60 -34.73
N THR A 329 1.34 -0.37 -34.28
CA THR A 329 0.79 0.86 -34.88
C THR A 329 1.81 1.96 -34.77
N LEU A 330 1.78 2.93 -35.69
CA LEU A 330 2.55 4.16 -35.56
C LEU A 330 1.73 5.21 -34.80
N MET A 331 2.39 5.92 -33.92
CA MET A 331 1.85 7.01 -33.13
C MET A 331 2.30 8.34 -33.74
N GLY A 332 1.37 9.27 -33.95
CA GLY A 332 1.68 10.60 -34.47
C GLY A 332 2.55 11.44 -33.51
N ALA A 333 3.08 12.56 -34.02
CA ALA A 333 3.92 13.47 -33.25
C ALA A 333 3.20 14.08 -32.03
N MET A 334 1.91 14.42 -32.17
CA MET A 334 1.12 15.05 -31.10
C MET A 334 0.89 14.12 -29.90
N PRO A 335 0.44 12.86 -30.06
CA PRO A 335 0.39 11.92 -28.94
C PRO A 335 1.76 11.63 -28.30
N MET A 336 2.85 11.62 -29.08
CA MET A 336 4.20 11.47 -28.54
C MET A 336 4.59 12.67 -27.66
N GLN A 337 4.30 13.88 -28.11
CA GLN A 337 4.52 15.09 -27.33
C GLN A 337 3.70 15.06 -26.03
N THR A 338 2.42 14.71 -26.13
CA THR A 338 1.51 14.60 -24.98
C THR A 338 2.01 13.59 -23.94
N LEU A 339 2.55 12.45 -24.39
CA LEU A 339 3.14 11.46 -23.51
C LEU A 339 4.34 12.02 -22.75
N LEU A 340 5.28 12.67 -23.44
CA LEU A 340 6.48 13.23 -22.81
C LEU A 340 6.14 14.35 -21.82
N GLU A 341 5.23 15.24 -22.18
CA GLU A 341 4.74 16.29 -21.27
C GLU A 341 4.02 15.71 -20.05
N ALA A 342 3.22 14.65 -20.23
CA ALA A 342 2.56 13.96 -19.14
C ALA A 342 3.56 13.28 -18.20
N LEU A 343 4.67 12.72 -18.72
CA LEU A 343 5.75 12.15 -17.93
C LEU A 343 6.47 13.20 -17.07
N VAL A 344 6.70 14.40 -17.63
CA VAL A 344 7.27 15.54 -16.88
C VAL A 344 6.31 16.00 -15.79
N TRP A 345 5.06 16.31 -16.17
CA TRP A 345 4.08 16.89 -15.26
C TRP A 345 3.70 15.95 -14.11
N SER A 346 3.66 14.65 -14.39
CA SER A 346 3.36 13.63 -13.38
C SER A 346 4.55 13.27 -12.50
N GLY A 347 5.69 13.94 -12.65
CA GLY A 347 6.88 13.67 -11.85
C GLY A 347 7.31 12.21 -11.95
N VAL A 348 7.39 11.62 -13.16
CA VAL A 348 7.55 10.16 -13.33
C VAL A 348 8.77 9.60 -12.57
N TRP A 349 9.81 10.42 -12.34
CA TRP A 349 11.00 10.03 -11.57
C TRP A 349 10.75 9.89 -10.06
N LEU A 350 9.70 10.49 -9.53
CA LEU A 350 9.27 10.39 -8.13
C LEU A 350 8.33 9.22 -7.88
N LEU A 351 7.74 8.67 -8.94
CA LEU A 351 6.78 7.58 -8.82
C LEU A 351 7.48 6.34 -8.30
N ARG A 352 6.95 5.83 -7.19
CA ARG A 352 7.41 4.61 -6.52
C ARG A 352 6.23 3.95 -5.82
N PRO A 353 6.26 2.63 -5.62
CA PRO A 353 5.28 1.98 -4.74
C PRO A 353 5.36 2.61 -3.35
N VAL A 354 4.21 3.02 -2.80
CA VAL A 354 4.13 3.57 -1.44
C VAL A 354 4.03 2.45 -0.40
N ARG A 355 3.67 1.23 -0.84
CA ARG A 355 3.71 0.00 -0.04
C ARG A 355 4.96 -0.81 -0.35
N THR A 356 5.60 -1.33 0.70
CA THR A 356 6.78 -2.19 0.61
C THR A 356 6.47 -3.59 0.07
N GLN A 357 5.22 -4.04 0.21
CA GLN A 357 4.77 -5.39 -0.16
C GLN A 357 3.38 -5.32 -0.80
N GLY A 358 3.20 -6.03 -1.91
CA GLY A 358 1.88 -6.20 -2.52
C GLY A 358 1.10 -7.37 -1.95
N LEU A 359 -0.21 -7.35 -2.17
CA LEU A 359 -1.04 -8.48 -1.78
C LEU A 359 -0.88 -9.60 -2.82
N PRO A 360 -0.94 -10.87 -2.42
CA PRO A 360 -0.92 -11.97 -3.37
C PRO A 360 -2.13 -11.89 -4.32
N ASP A 361 -1.92 -12.27 -5.59
CA ASP A 361 -2.91 -12.29 -6.67
C ASP A 361 -3.44 -10.92 -7.18
N GLU A 362 -2.94 -9.79 -6.68
CA GLU A 362 -3.23 -8.48 -7.27
C GLU A 362 -2.59 -8.32 -8.65
N PRO A 363 -3.28 -7.64 -9.61
CA PRO A 363 -2.65 -7.23 -10.85
C PRO A 363 -1.47 -6.33 -10.54
N ARG A 364 -0.33 -6.59 -11.17
CA ARG A 364 0.93 -5.87 -10.94
C ARG A 364 1.21 -4.89 -12.06
N PRO A 365 0.63 -3.66 -12.04
CA PRO A 365 0.98 -2.70 -13.05
C PRO A 365 2.46 -2.34 -12.97
N ALA A 366 3.08 -2.11 -14.13
CA ALA A 366 4.47 -1.71 -14.20
C ALA A 366 4.67 -0.65 -15.29
N LEU A 367 5.37 0.42 -14.96
CA LEU A 367 5.82 1.45 -15.90
C LEU A 367 7.34 1.44 -15.93
N GLU A 368 7.92 1.33 -17.12
CA GLU A 368 9.34 1.54 -17.36
C GLU A 368 9.52 2.64 -18.39
N VAL A 369 10.38 3.61 -18.08
CA VAL A 369 10.73 4.72 -18.96
C VAL A 369 12.23 4.76 -19.09
N GLN A 370 12.70 4.56 -20.32
CA GLN A 370 14.10 4.65 -20.70
C GLN A 370 14.25 5.80 -21.68
N LEU A 371 15.07 6.80 -21.33
CA LEU A 371 15.25 8.01 -22.14
C LEU A 371 16.54 7.99 -22.96
N ALA A 372 17.52 7.20 -22.51
CA ALA A 372 18.77 6.93 -23.19
C ALA A 372 19.30 5.55 -22.76
N LEU A 373 20.43 5.11 -23.29
CA LEU A 373 20.99 3.80 -22.96
C LEU A 373 21.59 3.80 -21.53
N GLY A 374 21.18 2.81 -20.74
CA GLY A 374 21.73 2.52 -19.41
C GLY A 374 21.15 3.36 -18.27
N GLU A 375 21.60 3.03 -17.06
CA GLU A 375 21.47 3.92 -15.90
C GLU A 375 22.37 5.15 -16.10
N PRO A 376 21.95 6.38 -15.71
CA PRO A 376 20.81 6.75 -14.86
C PRO A 376 19.51 7.12 -15.62
N PHE A 377 19.40 6.84 -16.91
CA PHE A 377 18.29 7.29 -17.78
C PHE A 377 17.10 6.34 -17.82
N THR A 378 17.08 5.37 -16.90
CA THR A 378 15.99 4.39 -16.79
C THR A 378 15.25 4.60 -15.47
N ARG A 379 13.92 4.52 -15.51
CA ARG A 379 13.06 4.46 -14.32
C ARG A 379 12.13 3.28 -14.45
N LYS A 380 12.17 2.38 -13.48
CA LYS A 380 11.31 1.19 -13.39
C LYS A 380 10.43 1.32 -12.17
N ILE A 381 9.13 1.31 -12.40
CA ILE A 381 8.10 1.52 -11.38
C ILE A 381 7.25 0.25 -11.40
N ALA A 382 7.56 -0.68 -10.51
CA ALA A 382 6.72 -1.86 -10.27
C ALA A 382 5.71 -1.53 -9.18
N MET A 383 4.45 -1.87 -9.40
CA MET A 383 3.37 -1.44 -8.51
C MET A 383 2.47 -2.60 -8.14
N TRP A 384 2.08 -2.61 -6.88
CA TRP A 384 1.35 -3.72 -6.28
C TRP A 384 -0.16 -3.64 -6.48
N ASN A 385 -0.72 -2.44 -6.65
CA ASN A 385 -2.17 -2.19 -6.71
C ASN A 385 -2.55 -0.99 -7.60
N GLY A 386 -1.61 -0.46 -8.40
CA GLY A 386 -1.83 0.75 -9.17
C GLY A 386 -2.05 2.00 -8.32
N GLU A 387 -1.52 2.07 -7.10
CA GLU A 387 -1.54 3.20 -6.14
C GLU A 387 -1.64 4.59 -6.77
N TRP A 388 -0.70 4.94 -7.67
CA TRP A 388 -0.66 6.23 -8.36
C TRP A 388 -1.86 6.55 -9.26
N ARG A 389 -2.62 5.54 -9.71
CA ARG A 389 -3.88 5.69 -10.48
C ARG A 389 -4.96 6.41 -9.66
N HIS A 390 -4.85 6.36 -8.35
CA HIS A 390 -5.73 7.10 -7.44
C HIS A 390 -5.07 8.37 -6.91
N GLY A 391 -3.77 8.53 -7.16
CA GLY A 391 -2.95 9.63 -6.70
C GLY A 391 -2.55 10.60 -7.81
N PRO A 392 -1.43 11.32 -7.65
CA PRO A 392 -1.13 12.49 -8.48
C PRO A 392 -0.87 12.22 -9.96
N ALA A 393 -0.64 10.97 -10.33
CA ALA A 393 -0.31 10.57 -11.68
C ALA A 393 -1.42 9.74 -12.34
N PHE A 394 -2.65 9.83 -11.81
CA PHE A 394 -3.84 9.25 -12.43
C PHE A 394 -4.01 9.66 -13.90
N ARG A 395 -3.72 10.93 -14.24
CA ARG A 395 -3.82 11.43 -15.62
C ARG A 395 -2.87 10.72 -16.58
N LEU A 396 -1.65 10.43 -16.12
CA LEU A 396 -0.67 9.67 -16.90
C LEU A 396 -1.10 8.21 -17.03
N ALA A 397 -1.58 7.59 -15.96
CA ALA A 397 -2.13 6.24 -16.03
C ALA A 397 -3.31 6.14 -17.02
N ASP A 398 -4.25 7.09 -16.99
CA ASP A 398 -5.38 7.16 -17.91
C ASP A 398 -4.95 7.39 -19.36
N LEU A 399 -3.89 8.18 -19.59
CA LEU A 399 -3.29 8.34 -20.91
C LEU A 399 -2.69 7.02 -21.41
N LEU A 400 -1.88 6.36 -20.57
CA LEU A 400 -1.21 5.12 -20.93
C LEU A 400 -2.20 3.97 -21.15
N ASP A 401 -3.28 3.88 -20.38
CA ASP A 401 -4.35 2.90 -20.59
C ASP A 401 -5.08 3.14 -21.92
N ARG A 402 -5.39 4.40 -22.25
CA ARG A 402 -5.98 4.74 -23.56
C ARG A 402 -5.03 4.41 -24.71
N LEU A 403 -3.73 4.63 -24.54
CA LEU A 403 -2.72 4.25 -25.52
C LEU A 403 -2.55 2.72 -25.61
N ALA A 404 -2.75 1.99 -24.52
CA ALA A 404 -2.66 0.53 -24.50
C ALA A 404 -3.94 -0.14 -25.04
N ALA A 405 -5.07 0.57 -25.10
CA ALA A 405 -6.35 0.01 -25.56
C ALA A 405 -6.29 -0.51 -27.00
N ALA A 406 -6.90 -1.67 -27.23
CA ALA A 406 -6.77 -2.41 -28.48
C ALA A 406 -7.64 -1.89 -29.66
N VAL A 407 -8.34 -0.76 -29.57
CA VAL A 407 -9.34 -0.32 -30.58
C VAL A 407 -9.21 1.15 -31.05
N ARG A 408 -8.84 1.30 -32.34
CA ARG A 408 -9.09 2.33 -33.39
C ARG A 408 -8.63 3.81 -33.23
N PRO A 409 -8.39 4.52 -34.36
CA PRO A 409 -7.38 5.58 -34.48
C PRO A 409 -7.85 6.93 -33.93
N GLU A 410 -6.88 7.66 -33.36
CA GLU A 410 -6.79 9.12 -33.28
C GLU A 410 -8.10 9.87 -32.99
N SER A 411 -8.54 9.79 -31.74
CA SER A 411 -9.31 10.87 -31.12
C SER A 411 -9.13 10.81 -29.61
N LEU A 412 -7.93 11.21 -29.15
CA LEU A 412 -7.74 11.56 -27.75
C LEU A 412 -8.13 13.04 -27.60
N PRO A 413 -9.26 13.38 -26.95
CA PRO A 413 -9.45 14.74 -26.49
C PRO A 413 -8.38 15.04 -25.42
N PRO A 414 -7.84 16.28 -25.39
CA PRO A 414 -6.83 16.65 -24.41
C PRO A 414 -7.39 16.50 -22.98
N PRO A 415 -6.55 16.08 -22.01
CA PRO A 415 -6.95 16.11 -20.60
C PRO A 415 -7.23 17.56 -20.19
N ARG A 416 -8.38 17.80 -19.55
CA ARG A 416 -8.67 19.06 -18.85
C ARG A 416 -8.05 19.02 -17.45
#